data_AF-A0A959CCB0-F1
#
_entry.id   AF-A0A959CCB0-F1
#
_cell.length_a   1.000
_cell.length_b   1.000
_cell.length_c   1.000
_cell.angle_alpha   90.00
_cell.angle_beta   90.00
_cell.angle_gamma   90.00
#
_symmetry.space_group_name_H-M   'P 1'
#
loop_
_entity.id
_entity.type
_entity.pdbx_description
1 polymer ?
#
loop_
_entity_poly.entity_id
_entity_poly.type
_entity_poly.pdbx_seq_one_letter_code
_entity_poly.pdbx_strand_id
1 'polypeptide(L)' 'EWCADVWMPYPCDPVTKKDEAGRAIRGGSWDYSNAHCRSTGRVKSASDFRGYGIGFRLAR' A
#
# COMPACT_ATOMS: atom_id res chain seq x y z
N GLU A 1 -6.03 -0.18 -2.22
CA GLU A 1 -5.71 1.09 -2.90
C GLU A 1 -4.22 1.40 -2.78
N TRP A 2 -3.51 1.65 -3.89
CA TRP A 2 -2.10 2.08 -3.91
C TRP A 2 -1.91 3.45 -3.26
N CYS A 3 -0.84 3.60 -2.47
CA CYS A 3 -0.40 4.87 -1.90
C CYS A 3 0.95 5.30 -2.49
N ALA A 4 1.21 6.61 -2.48
CA ALA A 4 2.49 7.18 -2.90
C ALA A 4 3.65 6.80 -1.96
N ASP A 5 3.34 6.49 -0.69
CA ASP A 5 4.31 6.13 0.33
C ASP A 5 5.06 4.83 0.02
N VAL A 6 6.34 4.84 0.37
CA VAL A 6 7.14 3.61 0.48
C VAL A 6 6.72 2.88 1.76
N TRP A 7 6.55 1.56 1.69
CA TRP A 7 6.26 0.76 2.88
C TRP A 7 7.51 0.68 3.76
N MET A 8 7.37 1.08 5.03
CA MET A 8 8.40 0.99 6.06
C MET A 8 7.76 0.77 7.45
N PRO A 9 8.46 0.09 8.39
CA PRO A 9 8.06 0.03 9.80
C PRO A 9 7.99 1.44 10.42
N TYR A 10 7.03 1.67 11.31
CA TYR A 10 6.95 2.94 12.04
C TYR A 10 7.95 2.98 13.21
N PRO A 11 8.47 4.17 13.59
CA PRO A 11 8.29 5.46 12.93
C PRO A 11 9.09 5.55 11.62
N CYS A 12 8.51 6.11 10.57
CA CYS A 12 9.18 6.29 9.28
C CYS A 12 8.91 7.68 8.72
N ASP A 13 9.94 8.33 8.19
CA ASP A 13 9.78 9.59 7.47
C ASP A 13 9.11 9.37 6.10
N PRO A 14 8.08 10.15 5.75
CA PRO A 14 7.36 10.02 4.49
C PRO A 14 8.16 10.70 3.37
N VAL A 15 9.27 10.11 2.94
CA VAL A 15 10.02 10.65 1.80
C VAL A 15 10.43 9.55 0.83
N THR A 16 9.86 9.68 -0.37
CA THR A 16 9.92 8.79 -1.52
C THR A 16 11.35 8.56 -2.03
N LYS A 17 12.05 7.55 -1.50
CA LYS A 17 13.18 6.96 -2.22
C LYS A 17 12.67 5.96 -3.27
N LYS A 18 12.57 6.43 -4.52
CA LYS A 18 12.88 5.66 -5.73
C LYS A 18 14.27 5.06 -5.46
N ASP A 19 14.52 3.76 -5.40
CA ASP A 19 14.00 2.66 -6.18
C ASP A 19 14.00 1.37 -5.31
N GLU A 20 13.39 0.30 -5.82
CA GLU A 20 13.31 -1.06 -5.21
C GLU A 20 12.42 -1.25 -3.97
N ALA A 21 11.98 -0.17 -3.31
CA ALA A 21 11.14 -0.31 -2.12
C ALA A 21 9.65 -0.50 -2.48
N GLY A 22 9.04 -1.56 -1.94
CA GLY A 22 7.61 -1.85 -2.13
C GLY A 22 6.71 -0.70 -1.66
N ARG A 23 5.64 -0.45 -2.41
CA ARG A 23 4.64 0.59 -2.13
C ARG A 23 3.61 0.09 -1.13
N ALA A 24 3.05 1.01 -0.35
CA ALA A 24 1.97 0.70 0.57
C ALA A 24 0.64 0.55 -0.17
N ILE A 25 -0.14 -0.47 0.19
CA ILE A 25 -1.53 -0.68 -0.21
C ILE A 25 -2.40 -0.61 1.04
N ARG A 26 -3.51 0.13 0.95
CA ARG A 26 -4.45 0.39 2.05
C ARG A 26 -5.88 -0.02 1.67
N GLY A 27 -6.73 -0.19 2.69
CA GLY A 27 -8.18 -0.38 2.53
C GLY A 27 -8.65 -1.81 2.23
N GLY A 28 -7.71 -2.75 1.98
CA GLY A 28 -8.05 -4.12 1.64
C GLY A 28 -8.70 -4.27 0.25
N SER A 29 -9.34 -5.41 0.05
CA SER A 29 -10.10 -5.77 -1.16
C SER A 29 -11.16 -6.83 -0.81
N TRP A 30 -12.00 -7.18 -1.78
CA TRP A 30 -12.99 -8.26 -1.62
C TRP A 30 -12.36 -9.64 -1.36
N ASP A 31 -11.08 -9.82 -1.73
CA ASP A 31 -10.32 -11.08 -1.61
C ASP A 31 -9.39 -11.08 -0.37
N TYR A 32 -9.38 -10.00 0.42
CA TYR A 32 -8.47 -9.86 1.56
C TYR A 32 -9.16 -10.21 2.88
N SER A 33 -8.38 -10.78 3.82
CA SER A 33 -8.86 -11.02 5.18
C SER A 33 -9.22 -9.72 5.91
N ASN A 34 -10.13 -9.83 6.89
CA ASN A 34 -10.61 -8.72 7.70
C ASN A 34 -9.47 -7.87 8.33
N ALA A 35 -8.34 -8.49 8.68
CA ALA A 35 -7.20 -7.83 9.29
C ALA A 35 -6.54 -6.79 8.37
N HIS A 36 -6.62 -7.00 7.04
CA HIS A 36 -6.09 -6.10 6.02
C HIS A 36 -7.05 -4.96 5.64
N CYS A 37 -8.34 -5.09 5.97
CA CYS A 37 -9.37 -4.08 5.72
C CYS A 37 -9.48 -3.05 6.86
N ARG A 38 -8.69 -3.18 7.92
CA ARG A 38 -8.62 -2.18 9.01
C ARG A 38 -8.03 -0.87 8.50
N SER A 39 -8.44 0.25 9.09
CA SER A 39 -7.88 1.58 8.78
C SER A 39 -6.35 1.65 8.98
N THR A 40 -5.82 0.89 9.94
CA THR A 40 -4.38 0.77 10.21
C THR A 40 -3.70 -0.34 9.40
N GLY A 41 -4.45 -1.16 8.66
CA GLY A 41 -3.93 -2.20 7.79
C GLY A 41 -3.02 -1.62 6.70
N ARG A 42 -1.82 -2.18 6.57
CA ARG A 42 -0.81 -1.80 5.58
C ARG A 42 -0.24 -3.04 4.94
N VAL A 43 -0.41 -3.18 3.62
CA VAL A 43 0.20 -4.26 2.84
C VAL A 43 1.34 -3.68 2.01
N LYS A 44 2.45 -4.41 1.92
CA LYS A 44 3.60 -4.08 1.05
C LYS A 44 3.47 -4.87 -0.24
N SER A 45 3.64 -4.22 -1.39
CA SER A 45 3.82 -4.91 -2.66
C SER A 45 4.79 -4.19 -3.59
N ALA A 46 5.36 -4.91 -4.55
CA ALA A 46 6.26 -4.35 -5.56
C ALA A 46 5.50 -3.37 -6.47
N SER A 47 6.14 -2.29 -6.92
CA SER A 47 5.45 -1.22 -7.66
C SER A 47 4.90 -1.64 -9.03
N ASP A 48 5.38 -2.75 -9.57
CA ASP A 48 4.94 -3.35 -10.84
C ASP A 48 3.89 -4.46 -10.64
N PHE A 49 3.59 -4.84 -9.39
CA PHE A 49 2.58 -5.85 -9.09
C PHE A 49 1.19 -5.39 -9.52
N ARG A 50 0.45 -6.29 -10.17
CA ARG A 50 -0.93 -6.06 -10.60
C ARG A 50 -1.78 -7.25 -10.17
N GLY A 51 -2.98 -6.98 -9.68
CA GLY A 51 -3.92 -8.02 -9.25
C GLY A 51 -5.35 -7.49 -9.23
N TYR A 52 -6.32 -8.40 -9.37
CA TYR A 52 -7.74 -8.08 -9.50
C TYR A 52 -8.33 -7.39 -8.26
N GLY A 53 -7.70 -7.55 -7.09
CA GLY A 53 -8.07 -6.89 -5.84
C GLY A 53 -7.38 -5.55 -5.59
N ILE A 54 -6.60 -5.02 -6.53
CA ILE A 54 -5.77 -3.82 -6.31
C ILE A 54 -6.11 -2.72 -7.32
N GLY A 55 -6.50 -1.56 -6.79
CA GLY A 55 -6.67 -0.31 -7.53
C GLY A 55 -6.00 0.87 -6.84
N PHE A 56 -6.39 2.10 -7.17
CA PHE A 56 -5.90 3.33 -6.54
C PHE A 56 -7.03 4.36 -6.41
N ARG A 57 -6.82 5.34 -5.53
CA ARG A 57 -7.71 6.48 -5.34
C ARG A 57 -6.91 7.76 -5.54
N LEU A 58 -7.47 8.71 -6.28
CA LEU A 58 -6.85 10.00 -6.53
C LEU A 58 -6.86 10.85 -5.25
N ALA A 59 -5.78 11.61 -5.05
CA ALA A 59 -5.63 12.60 -3.99
C ALA A 59 -4.96 13.85 -4.60
N ARG A 60 -5.14 15.02 -3.96
CA ARG A 60 -4.55 16.30 -4.37
C ARG A 60 -3.62 16.82 -3.28
#